data_AF-A0A6I5HAX8-F1
#
_entry.id   AF-A0A6I5HAX8-F1
#
_cell.length_a   1.000
_cell.length_b   1.000
_cell.length_c   1.000
_cell.angle_alpha   90.00
_cell.angle_beta   90.00
_cell.angle_gamma   90.00
#
_symmetry.space_group_name_H-M   'P 1'
#
loop_
_entity.id
_entity.type
_entity.pdbx_description
1 polymer ?
#
loop_
_entity_poly.entity_id
_entity_poly.type
_entity_poly.pdbx_seq_one_letter_code
_entity_poly.pdbx_strand_id
1 'polypeptide(L)'
;AWAHQDLPFDRLVEVLNPERSASRHPLFQVMLTLTDAATPTLVADGLDTRAEFTWLQAAKFDLTFSFAEHRGADGQPAGLDITVEYATDLYDASTIEAAAARLVRLLEAAAETPDVPVAELELLSDTERELLLERWAGTVTEG
;
A
#
# COMPACT_ATOMS: atom_id res chain seq x y z
N ALA A 1 16.84 -11.13 -0.88
CA ALA A 1 15.79 -11.46 0.11
C ALA A 1 15.22 -12.89 -0.02
N TRP A 2 15.49 -13.65 -1.10
CA TRP A 2 14.85 -14.95 -1.34
C TRP A 2 15.63 -16.15 -0.79
N ALA A 3 16.84 -15.93 -0.26
CA ALA A 3 17.75 -17.00 0.17
C ALA A 3 17.43 -17.61 1.55
N HIS A 4 16.48 -17.03 2.30
CA HIS A 4 16.17 -17.44 3.69
C HIS A 4 14.66 -17.47 3.97
N GLN A 5 13.82 -17.74 2.96
CA GLN A 5 12.36 -17.80 3.14
C GLN A 5 11.92 -18.90 4.12
N ASP A 6 12.77 -19.91 4.35
CA ASP A 6 12.50 -21.02 5.26
C ASP A 6 12.66 -20.66 6.74
N LEU A 7 13.19 -19.46 7.07
CA LEU A 7 13.30 -19.02 8.45
C LEU A 7 11.93 -18.50 8.93
N PRO A 8 11.29 -19.14 9.91
CA PRO A 8 10.01 -18.67 10.43
C PRO A 8 10.16 -17.27 11.03
N PHE A 9 9.20 -16.38 10.74
CA PHE A 9 9.19 -15.01 11.25
C PHE A 9 9.35 -14.96 12.78
N ASP A 10 8.67 -15.85 13.50
CA ASP A 10 8.74 -15.94 14.96
C ASP A 10 10.18 -16.19 15.46
N ARG A 11 10.97 -17.00 14.74
CA ARG A 11 12.37 -17.26 15.10
C ARG A 11 13.26 -16.04 14.87
N LEU A 12 12.96 -15.24 13.85
CA LEU A 12 13.68 -14.00 13.61
C LEU A 12 13.41 -12.97 14.72
N VAL A 13 12.15 -12.86 15.16
CA VAL A 13 11.78 -11.99 16.30
C VAL A 13 12.45 -12.45 17.59
N GLU A 14 12.49 -13.76 17.85
CA GLU A 14 13.19 -14.32 19.02
C GLU A 14 14.68 -13.97 19.03
N VAL A 15 15.36 -14.10 17.89
CA VAL A 15 16.81 -13.84 17.78
C VAL A 15 17.13 -12.36 17.86
N LEU A 16 16.36 -11.51 17.17
CA LEU A 16 16.60 -10.06 17.14
C LEU A 16 16.17 -9.38 18.44
N ASN A 17 15.25 -9.99 19.20
CA ASN A 17 14.71 -9.50 20.46
C ASN A 17 14.45 -7.98 20.48
N PRO A 18 13.65 -7.45 19.53
CA PRO A 18 13.35 -6.02 19.49
C PRO A 18 12.53 -5.59 20.71
N GLU A 19 12.50 -4.27 20.97
CA GLU A 19 11.65 -3.72 22.03
C GLU A 19 10.20 -4.13 21.81
N ARG A 20 9.59 -4.71 22.85
CA ARG A 20 8.22 -5.22 22.78
C ARG A 20 7.24 -4.05 22.86
N SER A 21 6.32 -4.00 21.90
CA SER A 21 5.18 -3.08 21.89
C SER A 21 3.88 -3.88 21.79
N ALA A 22 2.86 -3.47 22.56
CA ALA A 22 1.51 -4.01 22.42
C ALA A 22 0.75 -3.39 21.23
N SER A 23 1.27 -2.30 20.67
CA SER A 23 0.59 -1.47 19.67
C SER A 23 1.33 -1.41 18.34
N ARG A 24 2.48 -2.12 18.20
CA ARG A 24 3.25 -2.15 16.95
C ARG A 24 3.78 -3.53 16.68
N HIS A 25 3.83 -3.87 15.41
CA HIS A 25 4.44 -5.10 14.95
C HIS A 25 5.98 -5.02 15.07
N PRO A 26 6.67 -6.09 15.53
CA PRO A 26 8.02 -6.01 16.08
C PRO A 26 9.14 -5.68 15.08
N LEU A 27 8.92 -5.90 13.77
CA LEU A 27 9.98 -5.75 12.75
C LEU A 27 9.61 -4.85 11.57
N PHE A 28 8.33 -4.65 11.31
CA PHE A 28 7.85 -3.80 10.23
C PHE A 28 6.48 -3.25 10.58
N GLN A 29 6.15 -2.08 10.04
CA GLN A 29 4.90 -1.37 10.29
C GLN A 29 4.03 -1.28 9.04
N VAL A 30 4.63 -1.44 7.86
CA VAL A 30 3.95 -1.43 6.56
C VAL A 30 4.06 -2.80 5.91
N MET A 31 2.93 -3.40 5.54
CA MET A 31 2.87 -4.64 4.78
C MET A 31 2.42 -4.36 3.34
N LEU A 32 3.02 -5.07 2.38
CA LEU A 32 2.58 -5.10 1.00
C LEU A 32 2.28 -6.54 0.61
N THR A 33 1.11 -6.78 0.03
CA THR A 33 0.73 -8.07 -0.56
C THR A 33 0.38 -7.87 -2.03
N LEU A 34 0.77 -8.83 -2.88
CA LEU A 34 0.37 -8.90 -4.28
C LEU A 34 -0.20 -10.28 -4.52
N THR A 35 -1.44 -10.33 -5.01
CA THR A 35 -2.15 -11.57 -5.31
C THR A 35 -2.85 -11.45 -6.65
N ASP A 36 -3.08 -12.57 -7.34
CA ASP A 36 -4.01 -12.57 -8.47
C ASP A 36 -5.42 -12.23 -7.97
N ALA A 37 -6.12 -11.35 -8.69
CA ALA A 37 -7.52 -10.99 -8.45
C ALA A 37 -8.46 -12.12 -8.89
N ALA A 38 -8.27 -13.33 -8.35
CA ALA A 38 -9.18 -14.43 -8.57
C ALA A 38 -10.49 -14.12 -7.83
N THR A 39 -11.57 -13.85 -8.56
CA THR A 39 -12.90 -13.84 -7.95
C THR A 39 -13.30 -15.29 -7.73
N PRO A 40 -13.50 -15.76 -6.48
CA PRO A 40 -14.02 -17.10 -6.28
C PRO A 40 -15.46 -17.14 -6.80
N THR A 41 -15.65 -17.76 -7.97
CA THR A 41 -16.99 -18.05 -8.46
C THR A 41 -17.56 -19.17 -7.61
N LEU A 42 -18.41 -18.82 -6.63
CA LEU A 42 -19.28 -19.80 -6.02
C LEU A 42 -20.30 -20.20 -7.08
N VAL A 43 -20.51 -21.49 -7.29
CA VAL A 43 -21.59 -21.97 -8.17
C VAL A 43 -22.59 -22.69 -7.29
N ALA A 44 -23.81 -22.16 -7.24
CA ALA A 44 -24.94 -22.79 -6.58
C ALA A 44 -26.10 -22.86 -7.58
N ASP A 45 -26.67 -24.05 -7.77
CA ASP A 45 -27.72 -24.28 -8.78
C ASP A 45 -28.94 -23.36 -8.55
N GLY A 46 -29.28 -22.57 -9.57
CA GLY A 46 -30.43 -21.67 -9.57
C GLY A 46 -30.26 -20.37 -8.77
N LEU A 47 -29.05 -20.05 -8.30
CA LEU A 47 -28.77 -18.83 -7.56
C LEU A 47 -27.71 -17.98 -8.27
N ASP A 48 -27.96 -16.67 -8.33
CA ASP A 48 -26.94 -15.68 -8.68
C ASP A 48 -26.13 -15.36 -7.43
N THR A 49 -24.85 -15.73 -7.42
CA THR A 49 -23.99 -15.61 -6.23
C THR A 49 -22.82 -14.68 -6.50
N ARG A 50 -22.56 -13.78 -5.57
CA ARG A 50 -21.42 -12.88 -5.58
C ARG A 50 -20.63 -13.04 -4.28
N ALA A 51 -19.30 -13.07 -4.38
CA ALA A 51 -18.46 -12.97 -3.21
C ALA A 51 -18.52 -11.53 -2.66
N GLU A 52 -18.93 -11.39 -1.41
CA GLU A 52 -18.77 -10.15 -0.65
C GLU A 52 -17.68 -10.35 0.40
N PHE A 53 -16.66 -9.51 0.35
CA PHE A 53 -15.63 -9.48 1.37
C PHE A 53 -16.12 -8.62 2.54
N THR A 54 -16.21 -9.21 3.72
CA THR A 54 -16.42 -8.46 4.96
C THR A 54 -15.06 -8.14 5.57
N TRP A 55 -14.77 -6.86 5.75
CA TRP A 55 -13.56 -6.42 6.44
C TRP A 55 -13.63 -6.84 7.91
N LEU A 56 -12.65 -7.60 8.40
CA LEU A 56 -12.48 -7.80 9.84
C LEU A 56 -12.13 -6.45 10.48
N GLN A 57 -12.80 -6.10 11.57
CA GLN A 57 -12.76 -4.76 12.17
C GLN A 57 -11.44 -4.40 12.91
N ALA A 58 -10.31 -5.04 12.61
CA ALA A 58 -9.04 -4.75 13.26
C ALA A 58 -7.88 -4.77 12.28
N ALA A 59 -7.23 -3.62 12.11
CA ALA A 59 -5.98 -3.51 11.38
C ALA A 59 -4.90 -4.34 12.08
N LYS A 60 -4.28 -5.28 11.36
CA LYS A 60 -3.25 -6.16 11.94
C LYS A 60 -1.87 -5.50 12.02
N PHE A 61 -1.67 -4.47 11.22
CA PHE A 61 -0.46 -3.67 11.11
C PHE A 61 -0.85 -2.19 11.05
N ASP A 62 0.11 -1.28 11.25
CA ASP A 62 -0.13 0.16 11.16
C ASP A 62 -0.70 0.51 9.76
N LEU A 63 -0.16 -0.09 8.70
CA LEU A 63 -0.61 0.08 7.32
C LEU A 63 -0.40 -1.20 6.48
N THR A 64 -1.39 -1.59 5.70
CA THR A 64 -1.30 -2.70 4.73
C THR A 64 -1.81 -2.27 3.37
N PHE A 65 -0.96 -2.36 2.35
CA PHE A 65 -1.35 -2.23 0.94
C PHE A 65 -1.54 -3.61 0.34
N SER A 66 -2.75 -3.92 -0.11
CA SER A 66 -3.07 -5.16 -0.81
C SER A 66 -3.35 -4.87 -2.27
N PHE A 67 -2.56 -5.49 -3.13
CA PHE A 67 -2.65 -5.38 -4.58
C PHE A 67 -3.27 -6.63 -5.15
N ALA A 68 -4.33 -6.48 -5.94
CA ALA A 68 -4.97 -7.58 -6.65
C ALA A 68 -4.79 -7.38 -8.16
N GLU A 69 -3.96 -8.22 -8.80
CA GLU A 69 -3.68 -8.15 -10.23
C GLU A 69 -4.78 -8.82 -11.04
N HIS A 70 -5.38 -8.09 -11.97
CA HIS A 70 -6.34 -8.63 -12.91
C HIS A 70 -5.62 -9.12 -14.16
N ARG A 71 -6.02 -10.29 -14.64
CA ARG A 71 -5.52 -10.89 -15.89
C ARG A 71 -6.68 -11.13 -16.84
N GLY A 72 -6.49 -10.76 -18.11
CA GLY A 72 -7.44 -11.07 -19.19
C GLY A 72 -7.51 -12.56 -19.49
N ALA A 73 -8.49 -12.96 -20.30
CA ALA A 73 -8.67 -14.36 -20.71
C ALA A 73 -7.48 -14.93 -21.50
N ASP A 74 -6.65 -14.05 -22.07
CA ASP A 74 -5.41 -14.34 -22.79
C ASP A 74 -4.16 -14.28 -21.90
N GLY A 75 -4.33 -14.04 -20.59
CA GLY A 75 -3.25 -13.90 -19.61
C GLY A 75 -2.57 -12.53 -19.60
N GLN A 76 -3.04 -11.57 -20.40
CA GLN A 76 -2.48 -10.21 -20.42
C GLN A 76 -2.87 -9.43 -19.16
N PRO A 77 -2.04 -8.48 -18.68
CA PRO A 77 -2.41 -7.60 -17.59
C PRO A 77 -3.69 -6.81 -17.93
N ALA A 78 -4.65 -6.80 -17.02
CA ALA A 78 -5.96 -6.17 -17.19
C ALA A 78 -6.27 -5.11 -16.11
N GLY A 79 -5.30 -4.79 -15.25
CA GLY A 79 -5.42 -3.79 -14.21
C GLY A 79 -4.96 -4.28 -12.85
N LEU A 80 -5.00 -3.38 -11.87
CA LEU A 80 -4.55 -3.62 -10.51
C LEU A 80 -5.51 -2.91 -9.56
N ASP A 81 -6.14 -3.65 -8.66
CA ASP A 81 -6.87 -3.03 -7.55
C ASP A 81 -5.93 -2.85 -6.36
N ILE A 82 -6.05 -1.70 -5.68
CA ILE A 82 -5.28 -1.40 -4.48
C ILE A 82 -6.27 -1.18 -3.34
N THR A 83 -6.16 -2.00 -2.30
CA THR A 83 -6.86 -1.81 -1.03
C THR A 83 -5.87 -1.39 0.03
N VAL A 84 -6.23 -0.40 0.84
CA VAL A 84 -5.42 0.05 1.97
C VAL A 84 -6.16 -0.17 3.29
N GLU A 85 -5.62 -1.03 4.15
CA GLU A 85 -6.07 -1.22 5.54
C GLU A 85 -5.12 -0.44 6.45
N TYR A 86 -5.65 0.32 7.41
CA TYR A 86 -4.86 1.18 8.28
C TYR A 86 -5.41 1.24 9.71
N ALA A 87 -4.50 1.46 10.66
CA ALA A 87 -4.86 1.67 12.05
C ALA A 87 -5.40 3.10 12.26
N THR A 88 -6.68 3.20 12.66
CA THR A 88 -7.40 4.49 12.76
C THR A 88 -6.98 5.35 13.95
N ASP A 89 -6.23 4.78 14.90
CA ASP A 89 -5.54 5.51 15.96
C ASP A 89 -4.28 6.23 15.46
N LEU A 90 -3.76 5.86 14.28
CA LEU A 90 -2.57 6.46 13.66
C LEU A 90 -2.89 7.30 12.43
N TYR A 91 -3.90 6.93 11.65
CA TYR A 91 -4.21 7.59 10.38
C TYR A 91 -5.70 7.91 10.24
N ASP A 92 -5.98 9.06 9.64
CA ASP A 92 -7.31 9.38 9.11
C ASP A 92 -7.46 8.98 7.65
N ALA A 93 -8.71 8.87 7.18
CA ALA A 93 -9.02 8.47 5.82
C ALA A 93 -8.37 9.39 4.77
N SER A 94 -8.40 10.71 4.99
CA SER A 94 -7.87 11.68 4.04
C SER A 94 -6.36 11.55 3.82
N THR A 95 -5.63 11.22 4.88
CA THR A 95 -4.19 10.94 4.86
C THR A 95 -3.90 9.71 4.02
N ILE A 96 -4.68 8.65 4.19
CA ILE A 96 -4.51 7.40 3.45
C ILE A 96 -4.92 7.54 1.99
N GLU A 97 -5.99 8.27 1.69
CA GLU A 97 -6.40 8.62 0.32
C GLU A 97 -5.29 9.39 -0.40
N ALA A 98 -4.71 10.39 0.25
CA ALA A 98 -3.60 11.15 -0.32
C ALA A 98 -2.34 10.28 -0.51
N ALA A 99 -2.04 9.38 0.44
CA ALA A 99 -0.93 8.43 0.31
C ALA A 99 -1.14 7.44 -0.84
N ALA A 100 -2.36 6.91 -1.00
CA ALA A 100 -2.71 6.01 -2.11
C ALA A 100 -2.62 6.74 -3.46
N ALA A 101 -3.13 7.97 -3.56
CA ALA A 101 -3.02 8.77 -4.78
C ALA A 101 -1.56 9.06 -5.17
N ARG A 102 -0.70 9.36 -4.19
CA ARG A 102 0.75 9.51 -4.40
C ARG A 102 1.40 8.21 -4.88
N LEU A 103 1.03 7.08 -4.29
CA LEU A 103 1.55 5.78 -4.68
C LEU A 103 1.17 5.44 -6.13
N VAL A 104 -0.07 5.70 -6.55
CA VAL A 104 -0.51 5.50 -7.93
C VAL A 104 0.34 6.34 -8.90
N ARG A 105 0.51 7.64 -8.64
CA ARG A 105 1.35 8.51 -9.48
C ARG A 105 2.80 8.03 -9.57
N LEU A 106 3.36 7.60 -8.44
CA LEU A 106 4.73 7.07 -8.41
C LEU A 106 4.86 5.81 -9.29
N LEU A 107 3.88 4.91 -9.23
CA LEU A 107 3.85 3.68 -10.04
C LEU A 107 3.68 4.01 -11.53
N GLU A 108 2.83 4.96 -11.88
CA GLU A 108 2.65 5.45 -13.25
C GLU A 108 3.96 6.04 -13.80
N ALA A 109 4.59 6.97 -13.06
CA ALA A 109 5.84 7.59 -13.46
C ALA A 109 6.99 6.58 -13.63
N ALA A 110 7.09 5.61 -12.71
CA ALA A 110 8.09 4.54 -12.78
C ALA A 110 7.87 3.63 -13.99
N ALA A 111 6.61 3.37 -14.37
CA ALA A 111 6.28 2.55 -15.54
C ALA A 111 6.56 3.28 -16.86
N GLU A 112 6.34 4.59 -16.92
CA GLU A 112 6.62 5.42 -18.09
C GLU A 112 8.13 5.66 -18.29
N THR A 113 8.89 5.77 -17.19
CA THR A 113 10.31 6.13 -17.21
C THR A 113 11.17 5.20 -16.34
N PRO A 114 11.31 3.91 -16.69
CA PRO A 114 11.92 2.90 -15.82
C PRO A 114 13.42 3.12 -15.53
N ASP A 115 14.12 3.90 -16.36
CA ASP A 115 15.54 4.19 -16.21
C ASP A 115 15.82 5.45 -15.37
N VAL A 116 14.77 6.19 -14.99
CA VAL A 116 14.89 7.42 -14.17
C VAL A 116 15.12 7.04 -12.71
N PRO A 117 16.08 7.68 -12.01
CA PRO A 117 16.26 7.45 -10.58
C PRO A 117 14.98 7.72 -9.79
N VAL A 118 14.67 6.87 -8.81
CA VAL A 118 13.46 7.04 -7.97
C VAL A 118 13.38 8.42 -7.30
N ALA A 119 14.53 9.03 -6.99
CA ALA A 119 14.61 10.36 -6.39
C ALA A 119 14.13 11.50 -7.32
N GLU A 120 14.04 11.24 -8.62
CA GLU A 120 13.61 12.19 -9.66
C GLU A 120 12.16 11.95 -10.08
N LEU A 121 11.50 10.89 -9.58
CA LEU A 121 10.09 10.65 -9.85
C LEU A 121 9.22 11.60 -9.02
N GLU A 122 8.31 12.31 -9.70
CA GLU A 122 7.39 13.24 -9.04
C GLU A 122 6.32 12.47 -8.24
N LEU A 123 6.33 12.68 -6.92
CA LEU A 123 5.39 12.05 -5.99
C LEU A 123 4.13 12.89 -5.77
N LEU A 124 4.31 14.21 -5.70
CA LEU A 124 3.25 15.16 -5.38
C LEU A 124 2.46 15.52 -6.64
N SER A 125 1.16 15.80 -6.48
CA SER A 125 0.43 16.48 -7.54
C SER A 125 0.85 17.95 -7.62
N ASP A 126 0.57 18.59 -8.75
CA ASP A 126 0.80 20.03 -8.92
C ASP A 126 0.13 20.84 -7.80
N THR A 127 -1.11 20.48 -7.43
CA THR A 127 -1.84 21.12 -6.32
C THR A 127 -1.15 20.91 -4.97
N GLU A 128 -0.64 19.71 -4.68
CA GLU A 128 0.09 19.45 -3.44
C GLU A 128 1.41 20.22 -3.38
N ARG A 129 2.09 20.34 -4.53
CA ARG A 129 3.32 21.11 -4.68
C ARG A 129 3.07 22.60 -4.51
N GLU A 130 2.03 23.15 -5.15
CA GLU A 130 1.61 24.54 -4.99
C GLU A 130 1.27 24.86 -3.54
N LEU A 131 0.48 24.02 -2.87
CA LEU A 131 0.13 24.20 -1.45
C LEU A 131 1.36 24.19 -0.53
N LEU A 132 2.35 23.33 -0.78
CA LEU A 132 3.60 23.32 -0.03
C LEU A 132 4.39 24.60 -0.27
N LEU A 133 4.52 25.03 -1.52
CA LEU A 133 5.22 26.25 -1.89
C LEU A 133 4.54 27.49 -1.27
N GLU A 134 3.21 27.57 -1.27
CA GLU A 134 2.47 28.67 -0.66
C GLU A 134 2.55 28.67 0.88
N ARG A 135 2.45 27.49 1.51
CA ARG A 135 2.44 27.37 2.98
C ARG A 135 3.83 27.55 3.59
N TRP A 136 4.90 27.20 2.86
CA TRP A 136 6.28 27.24 3.36
C TRP A 136 7.11 28.37 2.75
N ALA A 137 6.63 29.10 1.74
CA ALA A 137 7.16 30.41 1.36
C ALA A 137 6.80 31.45 2.44
N GLY A 138 7.37 31.28 3.63
CA GLY A 138 7.51 32.39 4.56
C GLY A 138 8.27 33.50 3.85
N THR A 139 7.78 34.74 3.98
CA THR A 139 8.47 35.93 3.46
C THR A 139 9.93 35.88 3.92
N VAL A 140 10.87 35.81 2.97
CA VAL A 140 12.29 36.05 3.26
C VAL A 140 12.38 37.52 3.65
N THR A 141 12.35 37.80 4.96
CA THR A 141 12.66 39.11 5.47
C THR A 141 14.18 39.21 5.52
N GLU A 142 14.79 39.77 4.46
CA GLU A 142 16.16 40.26 4.54
C GLU A 142 16.21 41.36 5.61
N GLY A 143 17.09 41.18 6.61
CA GLY A 143 17.38 42.13 7.67
C GLY A 143 18.85 42.52 7.66
#